data_AF-A0A918YR78-F1
#
_entry.id   AF-A0A918YR78-F1
#
_cell.length_a   1.000
_cell.length_b   1.000
_cell.length_c   1.000
_cell.angle_alpha   90.00
_cell.angle_beta   90.00
_cell.angle_gamma   90.00
#
_symmetry.space_group_name_H-M   'P 1'
#
loop_
_entity.id
_entity.type
_entity.pdbx_description
1 polymer ?
#
loop_
_entity_poly.entity_id
_entity_poly.type
_entity_poly.pdbx_seq_one_letter_code
_entity_poly.pdbx_strand_id
1 'polypeptide(L)'
;MSDRVEECRKDLNNMKRFANEIDKVLDAVDAASGTDTWQGPAADSFRSEWNGRRKAIHDALDAARGQYNTILQRVQDEENKKKTGSTK
;
A
#
# COMPACT_ATOMS: atom_id res chain seq x y z
N MET A 1 1.48 15.95 -23.64
CA MET A 1 1.35 16.04 -22.16
C MET A 1 0.52 14.90 -21.57
N SER A 2 -0.07 14.00 -22.39
CA SER A 2 -0.94 12.88 -21.98
C SER A 2 -0.16 11.69 -21.39
N ASP A 3 0.93 11.30 -22.05
CA ASP A 3 1.64 10.05 -21.73
C ASP A 3 2.22 10.02 -20.32
N ARG A 4 2.79 11.15 -19.85
CA ARG A 4 3.33 11.27 -18.49
C ARG A 4 2.26 11.14 -17.39
N VAL A 5 1.04 11.58 -17.67
CA VAL A 5 -0.08 11.47 -16.71
C VAL A 5 -0.60 10.04 -16.68
N GLU A 6 -0.67 9.39 -17.85
CA GLU A 6 -1.06 7.99 -17.97
C GLU A 6 -0.05 7.04 -17.31
N GLU A 7 1.25 7.28 -17.53
CA GLU A 7 2.34 6.59 -16.81
C GLU A 7 2.22 6.79 -15.30
N CYS A 8 2.01 8.02 -14.83
CA CYS A 8 1.82 8.29 -13.40
C CYS A 8 0.61 7.55 -12.82
N ARG A 9 -0.52 7.50 -13.54
CA ARG A 9 -1.70 6.72 -13.11
C ARG A 9 -1.40 5.22 -13.06
N LYS A 10 -0.67 4.69 -14.04
CA LYS A 10 -0.26 3.29 -14.07
C LYS A 10 0.64 2.94 -12.89
N ASP A 11 1.62 3.78 -12.60
CA ASP A 11 2.54 3.59 -11.47
C ASP A 11 1.80 3.63 -10.14
N LEU A 12 0.90 4.60 -9.97
CA LEU A 12 0.03 4.71 -8.79
C LEU A 12 -0.84 3.45 -8.62
N ASN A 13 -1.42 2.93 -9.70
CA ASN A 13 -2.20 1.69 -9.65
C ASN A 13 -1.34 0.46 -9.32
N ASN A 14 -0.12 0.40 -9.85
CA ASN A 14 0.84 -0.66 -9.51
C ASN A 14 1.21 -0.60 -8.02
N MET A 15 1.47 0.59 -7.47
CA MET A 15 1.75 0.75 -6.02
C MET A 15 0.59 0.23 -5.17
N LYS A 16 -0.66 0.60 -5.52
CA LYS A 16 -1.85 0.09 -4.83
C LYS A 16 -1.94 -1.44 -4.90
N ARG A 17 -1.68 -2.02 -6.08
CA ARG A 17 -1.70 -3.47 -6.28
C ARG A 17 -0.64 -4.15 -5.42
N PHE A 18 0.61 -3.71 -5.49
CA PHE A 18 1.71 -4.31 -4.74
C PHE A 18 1.51 -4.19 -3.23
N ALA A 19 1.01 -3.06 -2.74
CA ALA A 19 0.66 -2.90 -1.33
C ALA A 19 -0.35 -3.95 -0.87
N ASN A 20 -1.39 -4.20 -1.67
CA ASN A 20 -2.40 -5.21 -1.35
C ASN A 20 -1.86 -6.64 -1.46
N GLU A 21 -0.92 -6.90 -2.37
CA GLU A 21 -0.27 -8.22 -2.48
C GLU A 21 0.61 -8.48 -1.24
N ILE A 22 1.32 -7.47 -0.74
CA ILE A 22 2.11 -7.58 0.49
C ILE A 22 1.20 -7.89 1.67
N ASP A 23 0.09 -7.17 1.85
CA ASP A 23 -0.87 -7.45 2.93
C ASP A 23 -1.34 -8.91 2.95
N LYS A 24 -1.70 -9.44 1.78
CA LYS A 24 -2.12 -10.84 1.66
C LYS A 24 -1.04 -11.82 2.09
N VAL A 25 0.23 -11.52 1.78
CA VAL A 25 1.36 -12.35 2.20
C VAL A 25 1.55 -12.27 3.72
N LEU A 26 1.43 -11.09 4.31
CA LEU A 26 1.53 -10.92 5.77
C LEU A 26 0.45 -11.74 6.49
N ASP A 27 -0.80 -11.66 6.02
CA ASP A 27 -1.91 -12.41 6.61
C ASP A 27 -1.75 -13.93 6.45
N ALA A 28 -1.18 -14.38 5.33
CA ALA A 28 -0.86 -15.79 5.13
C ALA A 28 0.20 -16.29 6.12
N VAL A 29 1.22 -15.47 6.42
CA VAL A 29 2.23 -15.80 7.43
C VAL A 29 1.59 -15.91 8.81
N ASP A 30 0.65 -15.03 9.19
CA ASP A 30 -0.05 -15.16 10.46
C ASP A 30 -0.86 -16.45 10.55
N ALA A 31 -1.61 -16.77 9.49
CA ALA A 31 -2.40 -17.99 9.45
C ALA A 31 -1.50 -19.24 9.61
N ALA A 32 -0.33 -19.24 8.96
CA ALA A 32 0.63 -20.34 9.04
C ALA A 32 1.41 -20.39 10.36
N SER A 33 1.52 -19.26 11.08
CA SER A 33 2.26 -19.13 12.34
C SER A 33 1.37 -18.92 13.57
N GLY A 34 0.06 -19.17 13.43
CA GLY A 34 -0.93 -19.05 14.50
C GLY A 34 -0.63 -19.96 15.69
N THR A 35 -1.17 -19.60 16.86
CA THR A 35 -0.98 -20.34 18.12
C THR A 35 -1.50 -21.77 18.07
N ASP A 36 -2.43 -22.06 17.18
CA ASP A 36 -2.99 -23.39 16.99
C ASP A 36 -2.14 -24.23 16.02
N THR A 37 -1.36 -23.59 15.15
CA THR A 37 -0.57 -24.24 14.09
C THR A 37 0.85 -24.59 14.55
N TRP A 38 1.49 -23.71 15.33
CA TRP A 38 2.87 -23.88 15.77
C TRP A 38 3.03 -23.44 17.23
N GLN A 39 3.61 -24.25 18.11
CA GLN A 39 3.69 -23.95 19.54
C GLN A 39 5.11 -24.10 20.11
N GLY A 40 5.33 -23.49 21.27
CA GLY A 40 6.56 -23.58 22.05
C GLY A 40 7.45 -22.33 21.97
N PRO A 41 8.56 -22.30 22.73
CA PRO A 41 9.37 -21.09 22.92
C PRO A 41 9.92 -20.45 21.64
N ALA A 42 10.20 -21.27 20.61
CA ALA A 42 10.62 -20.79 19.30
C ALA A 42 9.49 -20.06 18.55
N ALA A 43 8.26 -20.57 18.65
CA ALA A 43 7.08 -19.95 18.07
C ALA A 43 6.76 -18.62 18.77
N ASP A 44 6.94 -18.55 20.09
CA ASP A 44 6.72 -17.32 20.86
C ASP A 44 7.74 -16.23 20.51
N SER A 45 9.02 -16.61 20.39
CA SER A 45 10.08 -15.71 19.93
C SER A 45 9.81 -15.19 18.52
N PHE A 46 9.43 -16.08 17.61
CA PHE A 46 9.05 -15.72 16.25
C PHE A 46 7.90 -14.71 16.24
N ARG A 47 6.81 -14.96 16.97
CA ARG A 47 5.65 -14.05 17.01
C ARG A 47 6.00 -12.67 17.56
N SER A 48 6.83 -12.62 18.60
CA SER A 48 7.28 -11.36 19.18
C SER A 48 8.01 -10.50 18.13
N GLU A 49 8.95 -11.09 17.40
CA GLU A 49 9.66 -10.38 16.33
C GLU A 49 8.76 -10.07 15.13
N TRP A 50 7.95 -11.04 14.71
CA TRP A 50 7.06 -10.94 13.57
C TRP A 50 6.04 -9.81 13.76
N ASN A 51 5.43 -9.70 14.93
CA ASN A 51 4.46 -8.64 15.23
C ASN A 51 5.08 -7.25 15.06
N GLY A 52 6.32 -7.05 15.53
CA GLY A 52 7.03 -5.78 15.36
C GLY A 52 7.30 -5.45 13.89
N ARG A 53 7.82 -6.42 13.13
CA ARG A 53 8.11 -6.25 11.70
C ARG A 53 6.85 -6.05 10.88
N ARG A 54 5.81 -6.85 11.13
CA ARG A 54 4.50 -6.76 10.48
C ARG A 54 3.89 -5.39 10.69
N LYS A 55 3.90 -4.88 11.92
CA LYS A 55 3.43 -3.52 12.22
C LYS A 55 4.18 -2.47 11.41
N ALA A 56 5.51 -2.54 11.36
CA ALA A 56 6.31 -1.59 10.59
C ALA A 56 6.00 -1.64 9.09
N ILE A 57 5.74 -2.83 8.53
CA ILE A 57 5.35 -2.98 7.12
C ILE A 57 3.97 -2.36 6.90
N HIS A 58 2.98 -2.66 7.74
CA HIS A 58 1.63 -2.07 7.65
C HIS A 58 1.67 -0.53 7.73
N ASP A 59 2.41 0.03 8.69
CA ASP A 59 2.57 1.47 8.84
C ASP A 59 3.17 2.10 7.56
N ALA A 60 4.13 1.42 6.91
CA ALA A 60 4.72 1.86 5.65
C ALA A 60 3.75 1.76 4.45
N LEU A 61 2.95 0.70 4.39
CA LEU A 61 1.93 0.51 3.36
C LEU A 61 0.81 1.56 3.47
N ASP A 62 0.38 1.89 4.68
CA ASP A 62 -0.61 2.93 4.93
C ASP A 62 -0.08 4.32 4.58
N ALA A 63 1.19 4.61 4.90
CA ALA A 63 1.85 5.83 4.44
C ALA A 63 1.88 5.91 2.90
N ALA A 64 2.23 4.83 2.21
CA ALA A 64 2.24 4.76 0.75
C ALA A 64 0.84 4.99 0.15
N ARG A 65 -0.22 4.43 0.77
CA ARG A 65 -1.63 4.65 0.39
C ARG A 65 -2.05 6.11 0.58
N GLY A 66 -1.63 6.74 1.68
CA GLY A 66 -1.88 8.15 1.94
C GLY A 66 -1.24 9.06 0.88
N GLN A 67 0.01 8.76 0.51
CA GLN A 67 0.72 9.46 -0.57
C GLN A 67 0.03 9.25 -1.93
N TYR A 68 -0.37 8.01 -2.25
CA TYR A 68 -1.13 7.69 -3.47
C TYR A 68 -2.40 8.54 -3.58
N ASN A 69 -3.23 8.59 -2.54
CA ASN A 69 -4.48 9.35 -2.55
C ASN A 69 -4.23 10.85 -2.75
N THR A 70 -3.21 11.39 -2.08
CA THR A 70 -2.83 12.80 -2.18
C THR A 70 -2.38 13.16 -3.60
N ILE A 71 -1.53 12.34 -4.22
CA ILE A 71 -1.03 12.56 -5.58
C ILE A 71 -2.17 12.45 -6.59
N LEU A 72 -3.02 11.42 -6.48
CA LEU A 72 -4.13 11.22 -7.39
C LEU A 72 -5.11 12.40 -7.36
N GLN A 73 -5.44 12.90 -6.17
CA GLN A 73 -6.33 14.04 -6.01
C GLN A 73 -5.71 15.31 -6.63
N ARG A 74 -4.41 15.53 -6.44
CA ARG A 74 -3.69 16.66 -7.05
C ARG A 74 -3.72 16.60 -8.58
N VAL A 75 -3.53 15.42 -9.16
CA VAL A 75 -3.63 15.20 -10.62
C VAL A 75 -5.05 15.51 -11.12
N GLN A 76 -6.08 15.06 -10.40
CA GLN A 76 -7.48 15.34 -10.76
C GLN A 76 -7.80 16.85 -10.69
N ASP A 77 -7.33 17.54 -9.66
CA ASP A 77 -7.53 18.98 -9.50
C ASP A 77 -6.85 19.79 -10.62
N GLU A 78 -5.64 19.39 -11.03
CA GLU A 78 -4.93 20.02 -12.15
C GLU A 78 -5.63 19.79 -13.49
N GLU A 79 -6.17 18.58 -13.74
CA GLU A 79 -6.97 18.29 -14.93
C GLU A 79 -8.27 19.10 -14.96
N ASN A 80 -8.96 19.24 -13.82
CA ASN A 80 -10.19 20.01 -13.71
C ASN A 80 -9.96 21.51 -13.95
N LYS A 81 -8.85 22.06 -13.44
CA LYS A 81 -8.44 23.45 -13.70
C LYS A 81 -8.12 23.70 -15.17
N LYS A 82 -7.46 22.75 -15.85
CA LYS A 82 -7.18 22.87 -17.30
C LYS A 82 -8.46 22.85 -18.14
N LYS A 83 -9.43 22.00 -17.79
CA LYS A 83 -10.72 21.93 -18.50
C LYS A 83 -11.56 23.20 -18.33
N THR A 84 -11.57 23.79 -17.14
CA THR A 84 -12.33 25.01 -16.83
C THR A 84 -11.65 26.30 -17.30
N GLY A 85 -10.31 26.33 -17.36
CA GLY A 85 -9.53 27.46 -17.89
C GLY A 85 -9.51 27.55 -19.42
N SER A 86 -9.84 26.47 -20.14
CA SER A 86 -9.88 26.45 -21.61
C SER A 86 -11.22 26.94 -22.20
N THR A 87 -12.16 27.38 -21.36
CA THR A 87 -13.50 27.88 -21.77
C THR A 87 -13.61 29.40 -21.66
N LYS A 88 -12.50 30.15 -21.75
CA LYS A 88 -12.51 31.61 -21.70
C LYS A 88 -11.75 32.24 -22.86
#